data_AF-A0A6N8HLZ7-F1
#
_entry.id   AF-A0A6N8HLZ7-F1
#
_cell.length_a   1.000
_cell.length_b   1.000
_cell.length_c   1.000
_cell.angle_alpha   90.00
_cell.angle_beta   90.00
_cell.angle_gamma   90.00
#
_symmetry.space_group_name_H-M   'P 1'
#
loop_
_entity.id
_entity.type
_entity.pdbx_description
1 polymer ?
#
loop_
_entity_poly.entity_id
_entity_poly.type
_entity_poly.pdbx_seq_one_letter_code
_entity_poly.pdbx_strand_id
1 'polypeptide(L)'
;MQFYYGQQMPLRVLDETEFWKMQEAEHTTVMIELLPDLEQHYVEALKEWGEALTTTHQHVKRFVESVIRSNPELPPQLYQQVLQLVSFSLKESMAFIELCRKLKKESQAVVGNHTAQVVIDHIVDESEYFIGIAQTILYQKN
;
A
#
# COMPACT_ATOMS: atom_id res chain seq x y z
N MET A 1 5.15 -3.32 15.05
CA MET A 1 5.69 -2.02 14.64
C MET A 1 7.17 -1.97 14.98
N GLN A 2 8.03 -1.96 13.96
CA GLN A 2 9.43 -1.55 14.15
C GLN A 2 9.49 -0.04 13.96
N PHE A 3 10.15 0.65 14.89
CA PHE A 3 10.20 2.12 14.95
C PHE A 3 11.66 2.56 14.72
N TYR A 4 12.01 2.96 13.50
CA TYR A 4 13.28 3.67 13.26
C TYR A 4 13.04 5.18 13.30
N TYR A 5 13.06 5.75 14.51
CA TYR A 5 13.08 7.20 14.71
C TYR A 5 14.53 7.70 14.54
N GLY A 6 14.87 8.18 13.34
CA GLY A 6 16.14 8.85 13.05
C GLY A 6 16.25 9.38 11.61
N GLN A 7 17.35 10.06 11.29
CA GLN A 7 17.71 10.58 9.94
C GLN A 7 17.97 9.47 8.88
N GLN A 8 17.49 8.25 9.09
CA GLN A 8 17.84 7.04 8.34
C GLN A 8 16.99 6.85 7.08
N MET A 9 17.10 7.78 6.15
CA MET A 9 16.76 7.50 4.76
C MET A 9 17.83 6.54 4.20
N PRO A 10 17.49 5.38 3.59
CA PRO A 10 16.18 4.95 3.07
C PRO A 10 15.44 3.84 3.86
N LEU A 11 15.93 3.40 5.03
CA LEU A 11 15.26 2.33 5.79
C LEU A 11 13.85 2.73 6.22
N ARG A 12 13.65 3.98 6.64
CA ARG A 12 12.34 4.48 7.06
C ARG A 12 11.27 4.37 5.97
N VAL A 13 11.61 4.63 4.70
CA VAL A 13 10.62 4.53 3.62
C VAL A 13 10.24 3.10 3.33
N LEU A 14 11.18 2.17 3.44
CA LEU A 14 10.91 0.75 3.23
C LEU A 14 10.02 0.18 4.33
N ASP A 15 10.21 0.59 5.58
CA ASP A 15 9.35 0.19 6.69
C ASP A 15 7.90 0.63 6.51
N GLU A 16 7.68 1.90 6.16
CA GLU A 16 6.35 2.43 5.87
C GLU A 16 5.75 1.70 4.66
N THR A 17 6.54 1.47 3.61
CA THR A 17 6.07 0.74 2.44
C THR A 17 5.70 -0.70 2.79
N GLU A 18 6.49 -1.40 3.62
CA GLU A 18 6.20 -2.77 4.05
C GLU A 18 4.86 -2.81 4.78
N PHE A 19 4.70 -1.94 5.78
CA PHE A 19 3.49 -1.86 6.59
C PHE A 19 2.25 -1.59 5.73
N TRP A 20 2.28 -0.55 4.89
CA TRP A 20 1.10 -0.13 4.15
C TRP A 20 0.73 -1.09 3.01
N LYS A 21 1.71 -1.74 2.36
CA LYS A 21 1.39 -2.79 1.37
C LYS A 21 0.72 -4.01 2.02
N MET A 22 1.08 -4.35 3.25
CA MET A 22 0.40 -5.38 4.02
C MET A 22 -1.03 -4.95 4.38
N GLN A 23 -1.21 -3.72 4.91
CA GLN A 23 -2.53 -3.21 5.27
C GLN A 23 -3.48 -3.16 4.07
N GLU A 24 -3.03 -2.66 2.92
CA GLU A 24 -3.88 -2.62 1.71
C GLU A 24 -4.28 -4.03 1.23
N ALA A 25 -3.38 -5.01 1.33
CA ALA A 25 -3.72 -6.41 1.02
C ALA A 25 -4.76 -6.98 2.01
N GLU A 26 -4.64 -6.67 3.29
CA GLU A 26 -5.63 -7.06 4.30
C GLU A 26 -6.98 -6.37 4.06
N HIS A 27 -6.97 -5.11 3.62
CA HIS A 27 -8.17 -4.35 3.27
C HIS A 27 -8.99 -4.96 2.14
N THR A 28 -8.34 -5.65 1.19
CA THR A 28 -9.11 -6.40 0.18
C THR A 28 -9.90 -7.53 0.79
N THR A 29 -9.33 -8.24 1.76
CA THR A 29 -10.01 -9.29 2.51
C THR A 29 -11.13 -8.72 3.36
N VAL A 30 -10.87 -7.62 4.08
CA VAL A 30 -11.91 -6.93 4.88
C VAL A 30 -13.11 -6.54 4.02
N MET A 31 -12.88 -5.98 2.82
CA MET A 31 -13.99 -5.61 1.92
C MET A 31 -14.79 -6.81 1.43
N ILE A 32 -14.14 -7.94 1.12
CA ILE A 32 -14.83 -9.17 0.70
C ILE A 32 -15.67 -9.73 1.86
N GLU A 33 -15.11 -9.84 3.05
CA GLU A 33 -15.78 -10.45 4.21
C GLU A 33 -16.90 -9.55 4.77
N LEU A 34 -16.78 -8.22 4.64
CA LEU A 34 -17.80 -7.27 5.08
C LEU A 34 -19.06 -7.28 4.19
N LEU A 35 -18.93 -7.70 2.93
CA LEU A 35 -19.96 -7.58 1.90
C LEU A 35 -20.29 -8.95 1.29
N PRO A 36 -21.11 -9.78 1.97
CA PRO A 36 -21.41 -11.13 1.49
C PRO A 36 -22.14 -11.17 0.14
N ASP A 37 -22.83 -10.08 -0.22
CA ASP A 37 -23.55 -9.92 -1.49
C ASP A 37 -22.77 -9.07 -2.52
N LEU A 38 -21.46 -8.86 -2.32
CA LEU A 38 -20.62 -8.10 -3.25
C LEU A 38 -20.64 -8.76 -4.64
N GLU A 39 -20.73 -7.92 -5.68
CA GLU A 39 -20.77 -8.43 -7.05
C GLU A 39 -19.49 -9.21 -7.40
N GLN A 40 -19.66 -10.36 -8.05
CA GLN A 40 -18.57 -11.31 -8.31
C GLN A 40 -17.34 -10.68 -8.98
N HIS A 41 -17.53 -9.74 -9.91
CA HIS A 41 -16.42 -9.05 -10.58
C HIS A 41 -15.62 -8.13 -9.64
N TYR A 42 -16.25 -7.56 -8.59
CA TYR A 42 -15.53 -6.84 -7.54
C TYR A 42 -14.83 -7.80 -6.59
N VAL A 43 -15.43 -8.94 -6.26
CA VAL A 43 -14.77 -9.99 -5.46
C VAL A 43 -13.48 -10.47 -6.16
N GLU A 44 -13.57 -10.73 -7.46
CA GLU A 44 -12.41 -11.15 -8.28
C GLU A 44 -11.35 -10.06 -8.33
N ALA A 45 -11.73 -8.81 -8.62
CA ALA A 45 -10.81 -7.68 -8.61
C ALA A 45 -10.11 -7.52 -7.26
N LEU A 46 -10.83 -7.62 -6.14
CA LEU A 46 -10.26 -7.51 -4.80
C LEU A 46 -9.28 -8.65 -4.48
N LYS A 47 -9.53 -9.87 -4.95
CA LYS A 47 -8.59 -10.99 -4.82
C LYS A 47 -7.31 -10.75 -5.61
N GLU A 48 -7.44 -10.34 -6.87
CA GLU A 48 -6.30 -10.00 -7.72
C GLU A 48 -5.46 -8.86 -7.11
N TRP A 49 -6.12 -7.84 -6.59
CA TRP A 49 -5.46 -6.76 -5.86
C TRP A 49 -4.75 -7.25 -4.59
N GLY A 50 -5.39 -8.10 -3.80
CA GLY A 50 -4.78 -8.70 -2.61
C GLY A 50 -3.50 -9.47 -2.92
N GLU A 51 -3.49 -10.24 -4.02
CA GLU A 51 -2.31 -10.97 -4.50
C GLU A 51 -1.21 -10.02 -4.99
N ALA A 52 -1.57 -8.99 -5.75
CA ALA A 52 -0.62 -7.99 -6.25
C ALA A 52 0.05 -7.23 -5.09
N LEU A 53 -0.74 -6.72 -4.15
CA LEU A 53 -0.26 -5.99 -2.98
C LEU A 53 0.60 -6.88 -2.07
N THR A 54 0.21 -8.15 -1.88
CA THR A 54 1.01 -9.13 -1.15
C THR A 54 2.36 -9.38 -1.82
N THR A 55 2.38 -9.45 -3.16
CA THR A 55 3.62 -9.61 -3.93
C THR A 55 4.54 -8.41 -3.74
N THR A 56 3.99 -7.19 -3.80
CA THR A 56 4.74 -5.96 -3.56
C THR A 56 5.27 -5.91 -2.13
N HIS A 57 4.46 -6.25 -1.13
CA HIS A 57 4.89 -6.38 0.27
C HIS A 57 6.08 -7.34 0.41
N GLN A 58 6.01 -8.54 -0.19
CA GLN A 58 7.13 -9.50 -0.17
C GLN A 58 8.40 -8.95 -0.84
N HIS A 59 8.26 -8.16 -1.90
CA HIS A 59 9.39 -7.50 -2.55
C HIS A 59 10.04 -6.49 -1.61
N VAL A 60 9.25 -5.65 -0.95
CA VAL A 60 9.73 -4.66 0.02
C VAL A 60 10.51 -5.33 1.15
N LYS A 61 10.01 -6.43 1.70
CA LYS A 61 10.73 -7.20 2.74
C LYS A 61 12.12 -7.64 2.31
N ARG A 62 12.29 -8.09 1.06
CA ARG A 62 13.61 -8.47 0.54
C ARG A 62 14.55 -7.27 0.40
N PHE A 63 14.00 -6.10 0.08
CA PHE A 63 14.77 -4.86 0.04
C PHE A 63 15.18 -4.40 1.43
N VAL A 64 14.30 -4.48 2.43
CA VAL A 64 14.62 -4.20 3.84
C VAL A 64 15.84 -5.03 4.28
N GLU A 65 15.82 -6.34 4.06
CA GLU A 65 16.96 -7.23 4.38
C GLU A 65 18.24 -6.84 3.64
N SER A 66 18.13 -6.46 2.37
CA SER A 66 19.28 -6.07 1.54
C SER A 66 19.93 -4.77 2.04
N VAL A 67 19.12 -3.79 2.44
CA VAL A 67 19.59 -2.51 3.00
C VAL A 67 20.22 -2.73 4.37
N ILE A 68 19.60 -3.51 5.26
CA ILE A 68 20.14 -3.84 6.58
C ILE A 68 21.53 -4.49 6.47
N ARG A 69 21.70 -5.42 5.53
CA ARG A 69 22.97 -6.16 5.33
C ARG A 69 24.06 -5.37 4.63
N SER A 70 23.75 -4.21 4.06
CA SER A 70 24.72 -3.34 3.37
C SER A 70 25.43 -2.34 4.30
N ASN A 71 25.09 -2.31 5.60
CA ASN A 71 25.70 -1.44 6.61
C ASN A 71 27.25 -1.67 6.70
N PRO A 72 28.12 -0.64 6.65
CA PRO A 72 27.84 0.79 6.86
C PRO A 72 27.50 1.64 5.63
N GLU A 73 27.80 1.18 4.42
CA GLU A 73 27.64 1.99 3.21
C GLU A 73 26.64 1.36 2.24
N LEU A 74 25.51 2.03 2.03
CA LEU A 74 24.51 1.58 1.09
C LEU A 74 24.99 1.83 -0.36
N PRO A 75 25.09 0.79 -1.21
CA PRO A 75 25.48 0.98 -2.60
C PRO A 75 24.54 1.94 -3.34
N PRO A 76 25.04 2.90 -4.14
CA PRO A 76 24.19 3.85 -4.87
C PRO A 76 23.14 3.18 -5.76
N GLN A 77 23.46 2.02 -6.32
CA GLN A 77 22.55 1.23 -7.14
C GLN A 77 21.37 0.67 -6.32
N LEU A 78 21.65 0.11 -5.14
CA LEU A 78 20.63 -0.38 -4.22
C LEU A 78 19.73 0.77 -3.76
N TYR A 79 20.32 1.93 -3.46
CA TYR A 79 19.56 3.12 -3.12
C TYR A 79 18.59 3.54 -4.25
N GLN A 80 19.04 3.56 -5.51
CA GLN A 80 18.16 3.87 -6.66
C GLN A 80 17.04 2.84 -6.83
N GLN A 81 17.32 1.56 -6.65
CA GLN A 81 16.32 0.50 -6.70
C GLN A 81 15.26 0.66 -5.60
N VAL A 82 15.65 1.10 -4.40
CA VAL A 82 14.70 1.44 -3.33
C VAL A 82 13.77 2.58 -3.75
N LEU A 83 14.30 3.66 -4.34
CA LEU A 83 13.46 4.76 -4.83
C LEU A 83 12.48 4.30 -5.93
N GLN A 84 12.92 3.42 -6.83
CA GLN A 84 12.06 2.85 -7.87
C GLN A 84 10.94 2.00 -7.26
N LEU A 85 11.25 1.19 -6.25
CA LEU A 85 10.25 0.39 -5.54
C LEU A 85 9.21 1.27 -4.84
N VAL A 86 9.66 2.32 -4.14
CA VAL A 86 8.74 3.27 -3.48
C VAL A 86 7.87 4.01 -4.49
N SER A 87 8.44 4.42 -5.63
CA SER A 87 7.69 5.04 -6.73
C SER A 87 6.65 4.09 -7.31
N PHE A 88 6.97 2.80 -7.42
CA PHE A 88 6.02 1.77 -7.83
C PHE A 88 4.90 1.60 -6.80
N SER A 89 5.23 1.43 -5.51
CA SER A 89 4.26 1.25 -4.43
C SER A 89 3.32 2.44 -4.28
N LEU A 90 3.81 3.67 -4.50
CA LEU A 90 2.98 4.88 -4.56
C LEU A 90 1.93 4.78 -5.67
N LYS A 91 2.34 4.41 -6.89
CA LYS A 91 1.42 4.28 -8.04
C LYS A 91 0.41 3.17 -7.82
N GLU A 92 0.85 2.07 -7.21
CA GLU A 92 0.00 0.95 -6.85
C GLU A 92 -1.08 1.37 -5.84
N SER A 93 -0.72 2.10 -4.77
CA SER A 93 -1.71 2.65 -3.81
C SER A 93 -2.68 3.63 -4.46
N MET A 94 -2.21 4.50 -5.37
CA MET A 94 -3.11 5.38 -6.12
C MET A 94 -4.13 4.60 -6.94
N ALA A 95 -3.70 3.54 -7.63
CA ALA A 95 -4.60 2.71 -8.43
C ALA A 95 -5.55 1.87 -7.55
N PHE A 96 -5.10 1.42 -6.37
CA PHE A 96 -5.95 0.75 -5.40
C PHE A 96 -7.05 1.68 -4.86
N ILE A 97 -6.71 2.92 -4.53
CA ILE A 97 -7.69 3.95 -4.13
C ILE A 97 -8.76 4.15 -5.22
N GLU A 98 -8.37 4.17 -6.49
CA GLU A 98 -9.35 4.30 -7.59
C GLU A 98 -10.30 3.11 -7.67
N LEU A 99 -9.84 1.89 -7.39
CA LEU A 99 -10.73 0.73 -7.21
C LEU A 99 -11.70 0.96 -6.05
N CYS A 100 -11.21 1.34 -4.87
CA CYS A 100 -12.03 1.58 -3.68
C CYS A 100 -13.11 2.63 -3.96
N ARG A 101 -12.74 3.74 -4.60
CA ARG A 101 -13.67 4.81 -5.00
C ARG A 101 -14.72 4.33 -5.99
N LYS A 102 -14.32 3.52 -6.97
CA LYS A 102 -15.24 2.91 -7.93
C LYS A 102 -16.22 1.98 -7.24
N LEU A 103 -15.72 1.08 -6.39
CA LEU A 103 -16.53 0.14 -5.61
C LEU A 103 -17.54 0.89 -4.74
N LYS A 104 -17.11 1.93 -4.01
CA LYS A 104 -18.00 2.78 -3.20
C LYS A 104 -19.13 3.42 -4.00
N LYS A 105 -18.83 3.87 -5.23
CA LYS A 105 -19.76 4.62 -6.07
C LYS A 105 -20.71 3.72 -6.85
N GLU A 106 -20.24 2.56 -7.30
CA GLU A 106 -20.90 1.77 -8.34
C GLU A 106 -21.45 0.43 -7.84
N SER A 107 -20.91 -0.14 -6.76
CA SER A 107 -21.41 -1.40 -6.20
C SER A 107 -22.78 -1.22 -5.54
N GLN A 108 -23.74 -2.02 -5.97
CA GLN A 108 -25.07 -2.10 -5.39
C GLN A 108 -25.00 -2.58 -3.93
N ALA A 109 -24.05 -3.47 -3.60
CA ALA A 109 -23.83 -3.95 -2.24
C ALA A 109 -23.34 -2.84 -1.30
N VAL A 110 -22.75 -1.75 -1.82
CA VAL A 110 -22.17 -0.65 -1.03
C VAL A 110 -23.00 0.61 -1.01
N VAL A 111 -23.63 1.00 -2.13
CA VAL A 111 -24.35 2.29 -2.25
C VAL A 111 -25.45 2.45 -1.17
N GLY A 112 -26.09 1.36 -0.76
CA GLY A 112 -27.09 1.36 0.32
C GLY A 112 -26.57 1.03 1.72
N ASN A 113 -25.29 0.66 1.86
CA ASN A 113 -24.71 0.16 3.10
C ASN A 113 -23.78 1.21 3.73
N HIS A 114 -24.28 1.90 4.76
CA HIS A 114 -23.53 2.98 5.43
C HIS A 114 -22.22 2.50 6.07
N THR A 115 -22.24 1.34 6.74
CA THR A 115 -21.05 0.76 7.36
C THR A 115 -19.97 0.48 6.33
N ALA A 116 -20.34 -0.10 5.19
CA ALA A 116 -19.40 -0.37 4.11
C ALA A 116 -18.79 0.92 3.55
N GLN A 117 -19.59 1.98 3.37
CA GLN A 117 -19.08 3.27 2.91
C GLN A 117 -18.07 3.88 3.88
N VAL A 118 -18.35 3.84 5.19
CA VAL A 118 -17.42 4.34 6.23
C VAL A 118 -16.12 3.55 6.24
N VAL A 119 -16.20 2.21 6.13
CA VAL A 119 -15.00 1.36 6.08
C VAL A 119 -14.17 1.64 4.83
N ILE A 120 -14.79 1.80 3.66
CA ILE A 120 -14.06 2.11 2.42
C ILE A 120 -13.43 3.50 2.49
N ASP A 121 -14.10 4.49 3.08
CA ASP A 121 -13.51 5.82 3.30
C ASP A 121 -12.28 5.75 4.19
N HIS A 122 -12.35 4.99 5.28
CA HIS A 122 -11.22 4.79 6.16
C HIS A 122 -10.03 4.13 5.44
N ILE A 123 -10.28 3.10 4.63
CA ILE A 123 -9.25 2.42 3.81
C ILE A 123 -8.60 3.41 2.85
N VAL A 124 -9.39 4.27 2.20
CA VAL A 124 -8.87 5.29 1.28
C VAL A 124 -8.01 6.30 2.02
N ASP A 125 -8.47 6.82 3.17
CA ASP A 125 -7.73 7.80 3.97
C ASP A 125 -6.37 7.25 4.43
N GLU A 126 -6.33 5.97 4.81
CA GLU A 126 -5.09 5.29 5.21
C GLU A 126 -4.11 5.10 4.04
N SER A 127 -4.61 4.70 2.86
CA SER A 127 -3.79 4.66 1.64
C SER A 127 -3.30 6.06 1.21
N GLU A 128 -4.10 7.11 1.39
CA GLU A 128 -3.68 8.49 1.14
C GLU A 128 -2.59 8.96 2.10
N TYR A 129 -2.64 8.55 3.37
CA TYR A 129 -1.58 8.80 4.34
C TYR A 129 -0.25 8.20 3.87
N PHE A 130 -0.24 6.94 3.40
CA PHE A 130 0.95 6.33 2.82
C PHE A 130 1.48 7.12 1.61
N ILE A 131 0.59 7.55 0.71
CA ILE A 131 0.97 8.37 -0.45
C ILE A 131 1.69 9.65 0.00
N GLY A 132 1.20 10.34 1.02
CA GLY A 132 1.84 11.53 1.57
C GLY A 132 3.27 11.28 2.09
N ILE A 133 3.48 10.14 2.76
CA ILE A 133 4.82 9.71 3.21
C ILE A 133 5.73 9.44 2.00
N ALA A 134 5.26 8.62 1.06
CA ALA A 134 6.03 8.22 -0.11
C ALA A 134 6.42 9.44 -0.97
N GLN A 135 5.50 10.38 -1.17
CA GLN A 135 5.74 11.64 -1.90
C GLN A 135 6.78 12.52 -1.21
N THR A 136 6.69 12.70 0.11
CA THR A 136 7.66 13.51 0.87
C THR A 136 9.08 13.02 0.61
N ILE A 137 9.25 11.70 0.56
CA ILE A 137 10.55 11.05 0.38
C ILE A 137 11.05 11.15 -1.06
N LEU A 138 10.15 10.98 -2.04
CA LEU A 138 10.49 11.07 -3.46
C LEU A 138 10.75 12.52 -3.91
N TYR A 139 10.04 13.49 -3.35
CA TYR A 139 10.10 14.90 -3.76
C TYR A 139 11.13 15.74 -2.98
N GLN A 140 11.62 15.28 -1.83
CA GLN A 140 12.77 15.90 -1.14
C GLN A 140 14.07 15.89 -1.97
N LYS A 141 14.11 15.20 -3.12
CA LYS A 141 15.25 15.14 -4.03
C LYS A 141 15.16 16.03 -5.28
N ASN A 142 14.07 16.78 -5.44
CA ASN A 142 13.92 17.76 -6.52
C ASN A 142 14.15 19.18 -6.01
#